data_AF-A0A7V1KY90-F1
#
_entry.id   AF-A0A7V1KY90-F1
#
_cell.length_a   1.000
_cell.length_b   1.000
_cell.length_c   1.000
_cell.angle_alpha   90.00
_cell.angle_beta   90.00
_cell.angle_gamma   90.00
#
_symmetry.space_group_name_H-M   'P 1'
#
loop_
_entity.id
_entity.type
_entity.pdbx_description
1 polymer ?
#
loop_
_entity_poly.entity_id
_entity_poly.type
_entity_poly.pdbx_seq_one_letter_code
_entity_poly.pdbx_strand_id
1 'polypeptide(L)' 'MAIIKDKGFILRTFDFRETSKIVHIFTKKLGKVHGVLKGFRRGKKEFTTSLDSFSLNEFIFYQSRNPLWLVSSA' A
#
# COMPACT_ATOMS: atom_id res chain seq x y z
N MET A 1 9.10 -11.96 -9.76
CA MET A 1 8.52 -10.74 -9.15
C MET A 1 9.57 -10.13 -8.24
N ALA A 2 9.88 -8.84 -8.38
CA ALA A 2 10.67 -8.14 -7.37
C ALA A 2 9.75 -7.77 -6.20
N ILE A 3 10.11 -8.23 -5.01
CA ILE A 3 9.47 -7.81 -3.76
C ILE A 3 10.33 -6.68 -3.21
N ILE A 4 9.78 -5.48 -3.18
CA ILE A 4 10.49 -4.29 -2.71
C ILE A 4 9.89 -3.90 -1.37
N LYS A 5 10.70 -3.85 -0.32
CA LYS A 5 10.29 -3.30 0.97
C LYS A 5 10.78 -1.86 1.06
N ASP A 6 9.87 -0.94 1.34
CA ASP A 6 10.21 0.45 1.55
C ASP A 6 9.32 1.12 2.60
N LYS A 7 9.83 2.18 3.22
CA LYS A 7 9.08 2.99 4.18
C LYS A 7 8.50 4.19 3.46
N GLY A 8 7.22 4.47 3.74
CA GLY A 8 6.53 5.59 3.14
C GLY A 8 5.37 6.07 3.97
N PHE A 9 4.83 7.21 3.57
CA PHE A 9 3.62 7.77 4.16
C PHE A 9 2.48 7.74 3.17
N ILE A 10 1.28 7.53 3.69
CA ILE A 10 0.06 7.51 2.90
C ILE A 10 -0.37 8.94 2.64
N LEU A 11 -0.45 9.33 1.38
CA LEU A 11 -0.95 10.64 0.98
C LEU A 11 -2.48 10.65 0.97
N ARG A 12 -3.07 9.66 0.30
CA ARG A 12 -4.52 9.51 0.14
C ARG A 12 -4.87 8.04 -0.07
N THR A 13 -6.06 7.66 0.36
CA THR A 13 -6.66 6.36 0.07
C THR A 13 -8.00 6.55 -0.64
N PHE A 14 -8.32 5.65 -1.56
CA PHE A 14 -9.56 5.61 -2.30
C PHE A 14 -10.14 4.21 -2.18
N ASP A 15 -11.42 4.09 -1.87
CA ASP A 15 -12.10 2.80 -1.86
C ASP A 15 -12.24 2.27 -3.28
N PHE A 16 -11.67 1.09 -3.55
CA PHE A 16 -11.66 0.46 -4.86
C PHE A 16 -12.29 -0.93 -4.77
N ARG A 17 -13.56 -1.06 -5.20
CA ARG A 17 -14.40 -2.25 -4.95
C ARG A 17 -14.63 -2.52 -3.45
N GLU A 18 -15.53 -3.47 -3.19
CA GLU A 18 -16.01 -3.83 -1.86
C GLU A 18 -14.93 -4.29 -0.86
N THR A 19 -13.78 -4.77 -1.35
CA THR A 19 -12.72 -5.39 -0.53
C THR A 19 -11.32 -4.85 -0.80
N SER A 20 -11.16 -3.90 -1.72
CA SER A 20 -9.84 -3.34 -2.05
C SER A 20 -9.83 -1.82 -1.86
N LYS A 21 -8.65 -1.26 -1.65
CA LYS A 21 -8.44 0.19 -1.61
C LYS A 21 -7.26 0.55 -2.49
N ILE A 22 -7.37 1.62 -3.26
CA ILE A 22 -6.22 2.25 -3.90
C ILE A 22 -5.59 3.17 -2.87
N VAL A 23 -4.26 3.14 -2.76
CA VAL A 23 -3.50 3.99 -1.86
C VAL A 23 -2.38 4.67 -2.61
N HIS A 24 -2.24 5.96 -2.37
CA HIS A 24 -1.12 6.75 -2.87
C HIS A 24 -0.11 6.84 -1.74
N ILE A 25 1.05 6.23 -1.93
CA ILE A 25 2.11 6.17 -0.92
C ILE A 25 3.30 6.94 -1.46
N PHE A 26 3.84 7.82 -0.63
CA PHE A 26 5.14 8.42 -0.90
C PHE A 26 6.21 7.64 -0.15
N THR A 27 6.97 6.87 -0.89
CA THR A 27 8.07 6.04 -0.39
C THR A 27 9.38 6.81 -0.45
N LYS A 28 10.34 6.44 0.39
CA LYS A 28 11.65 7.08 0.43
C LYS A 28 12.53 6.68 -0.77
N LYS A 29 12.49 5.41 -1.19
CA LYS A 29 13.35 4.93 -2.30
C LYS A 29 12.73 5.07 -3.68
N LEU A 30 11.43 4.84 -3.83
CA LEU A 30 10.75 4.83 -5.14
C LEU A 30 10.01 6.14 -5.42
N GLY A 31 9.93 7.04 -4.44
CA GLY A 31 9.11 8.25 -4.51
C GLY A 31 7.62 7.92 -4.46
N LYS A 32 6.82 8.57 -5.30
CA LYS A 32 5.36 8.41 -5.31
C LYS A 32 4.96 7.10 -6.01
N VAL A 33 4.37 6.18 -5.25
CA VAL A 33 3.91 4.87 -5.73
C VAL A 33 2.39 4.77 -5.57
N HIS A 34 1.74 4.25 -6.59
CA HIS A 34 0.30 3.99 -6.60
C HIS A 34 0.06 2.49 -6.38
N GLY A 35 -0.51 2.18 -5.23
CA GLY A 35 -0.70 0.83 -4.75
C GLY A 35 -2.16 0.41 -4.70
N VAL A 36 -2.44 -0.88 -4.86
CA VAL A 36 -3.72 -1.48 -4.50
C VAL A 36 -3.53 -2.36 -3.28
N LEU A 37 -4.23 -2.00 -2.20
CA LEU A 37 -4.41 -2.82 -1.01
C LEU A 37 -5.55 -3.80 -1.27
N LYS A 38 -5.21 -5.06 -1.54
CA LYS A 38 -6.20 -6.13 -1.70
C LYS A 38 -6.54 -6.71 -0.33
N GLY A 39 -7.82 -6.76 0.03
CA GLY A 39 -8.27 -7.41 1.27
C GLY A 39 -8.16 -6.53 2.52
N PHE A 40 -8.04 -5.20 2.37
CA PHE A 40 -8.00 -4.25 3.48
C PHE A 40 -9.19 -4.42 4.45
N ARG A 41 -10.39 -4.68 3.91
CA ARG A 41 -11.62 -4.86 4.71
C ARG A 41 -11.69 -6.19 5.48
N ARG A 42 -10.82 -7.16 5.17
CA ARG A 42 -10.87 -8.50 5.75
C ARG A 42 -10.15 -8.62 7.10
N GLY A 43 -9.64 -7.51 7.65
CA GLY A 43 -9.04 -7.51 8.99
C GLY A 43 -7.85 -8.47 9.12
N LYS A 44 -7.06 -8.64 8.06
CA LYS A 44 -5.79 -9.37 8.18
C LYS A 44 -4.90 -8.60 9.15
N LYS A 45 -4.39 -9.27 10.18
CA LYS A 45 -3.46 -8.75 11.21
C LYS A 45 -2.33 -7.86 10.65
N GLU A 46 -1.93 -8.09 9.41
CA GLU A 46 -0.92 -7.32 8.67
C GLU A 46 -1.32 -5.84 8.46
N PHE A 47 -2.62 -5.51 8.46
CA PHE A 47 -3.17 -4.15 8.28
C PHE A 47 -3.63 -3.50 9.60
N THR A 48 -3.17 -4.00 10.77
CA THR A 48 -3.62 -3.50 12.07
C THR A 48 -3.06 -2.12 12.44
N THR A 49 -1.95 -1.71 11.81
CA THR A 49 -1.48 -0.34 11.91
C THR A 49 -2.46 0.52 11.13
N SER A 50 -3.14 1.41 11.83
CA SER A 50 -4.06 2.36 11.22
C SER A 50 -3.39 2.98 10.00
N LEU A 51 -3.95 2.73 8.81
CA LEU A 51 -3.55 3.40 7.57
C LEU A 51 -4.07 4.84 7.62
N ASP A 52 -3.76 5.54 8.71
CA ASP A 52 -4.01 6.96 8.87
C ASP A 52 -3.19 7.70 7.84
N SER A 53 -3.85 8.66 7.19
CA SER A 53 -3.16 9.56 6.26
C SER A 53 -2.01 10.22 7.00
N PHE A 54 -0.83 10.26 6.39
CA PHE A 54 0.43 10.75 6.95
C PHE A 54 1.13 9.86 8.01
N SER A 55 0.66 8.64 8.27
CA SER A 55 1.46 7.71 9.07
C SER A 55 2.64 7.15 8.28
N LEU A 56 3.84 7.14 8.88
CA LEU A 56 5.03 6.52 8.30
C LEU A 56 5.02 5.01 8.60
N ASN A 57 4.73 4.21 7.59
CA ASN A 57 4.65 2.76 7.70
C ASN A 57 5.60 2.07 6.73
N GLU A 58 5.94 0.81 7.04
CA GLU A 58 6.70 -0.04 6.13
C GLU A 58 5.74 -0.80 5.21
N PHE A 59 5.99 -0.71 3.91
CA PHE A 59 5.17 -1.31 2.87
C PHE A 59 5.98 -2.29 2.04
N ILE A 60 5.35 -3.41 1.74
CA ILE A 60 5.85 -4.42 0.83
C ILE A 60 5.15 -4.22 -0.51
N PHE A 61 5.94 -3.84 -1.50
CA PHE A 61 5.52 -3.62 -2.86
C PHE A 61 5.84 -4.85 -3.71
N TYR A 62 4.82 -5.40 -4.35
CA TYR A 62 4.96 -6.45 -5.34
C TYR A 62 4.91 -5.80 -6.72
N GLN A 63 6.08 -5.70 -7.36
CA GLN A 63 6.20 -5.16 -8.70
C GLN A 63 5.59 -6.14 -9.70
N SER A 64 4.53 -5.71 -10.39
CA SER A 64 3.93 -6.42 -11.52
C SER A 64 4.21 -5.67 -12.83
N ARG A 65 3.94 -6.29 -13.98
CA ARG A 65 4.04 -5.65 -15.31
C ARG A 65 3.00 -4.53 -15.54
N ASN A 66 2.10 -4.33 -14.58
CA ASN A 66 1.04 -3.33 -14.64
C ASN A 66 1.48 -2.01 -13.98
N PRO A 67 0.87 -0.88 -14.35
CA PRO A 67 1.13 0.43 -13.72
C PRO A 67 0.70 0.50 -12.25
N LEU A 68 -0.06 -0.49 -11.75
CA LEU A 68 -0.51 -0.58 -10.37
C LEU A 68 0.27 -1.63 -9.61
N TRP A 69 0.85 -1.22 -8.49
CA TRP A 69 1.66 -2.09 -7.64
C TRP A 69 0.75 -2.74 -6.59
N LEU A 70 0.95 -4.01 -6.31
CA LEU A 70 0.26 -4.64 -5.19
C LEU A 70 0.98 -4.27 -3.91
N VAL A 71 0.23 -3.76 -2.93
CA VAL A 71 0.79 -3.31 -1.65
C VAL A 71 0.25 -4.18 -0.53
N SER A 72 1.16 -4.67 0.30
CA SER A 72 0.87 -5.29 1.59
C SER A 72 1.59 -4.50 2.66
N SER A 73 0.93 -4.19 3.77
CA SER A 73 1.65 -3.72 4.96
C SER A 73 2.35 -4.90 5.63
N ALA A 74 3.52 -4.64 6.20
CA ALA A 74 4.27 -5.59 7.01
C ALA A 74 3.86 -5.45 8.48
#